data_AF-A0A3D2KPA0-F1
#
_entry.id   AF-A0A3D2KPA0-F1
#
_cell.length_a   1.000
_cell.length_b   1.000
_cell.length_c   1.000
_cell.angle_alpha   90.00
_cell.angle_beta   90.00
_cell.angle_gamma   90.00
#
_symmetry.space_group_name_H-M   'P 1'
#
loop_
_entity.id
_entity.type
_entity.pdbx_description
1 polymer ?
#
loop_
_entity_poly.entity_id
_entity_poly.type
_entity_poly.pdbx_seq_one_letter_code
_entity_poly.pdbx_strand_id
1 'polypeptide(L)'
;MENSLSSELHHPDRFSHAERGPAGAPLPDRTRRVRPPSRAADVLGRKWSIPIISELASGPKRFCELQATLKGISPRTLSARLRWLQREGVVGKTAFSETGFHEAYHLTEKGLALRPVLRALRAVDSAWARRERRPV
;
A
#
# COMPACT_ATOMS: atom_id res chain seq x y z
N MET A 1 -21.98 88.71 10.70
CA MET A 1 -22.31 87.95 11.91
C MET A 1 -21.80 86.55 11.71
N GLU A 2 -20.89 86.16 12.59
CA GLU A 2 -20.05 84.98 12.54
C GLU A 2 -20.85 83.67 12.56
N ASN A 3 -20.37 82.66 11.83
CA ASN A 3 -19.87 81.47 12.53
C ASN A 3 -19.12 80.54 11.56
N SER A 4 -17.80 80.59 11.69
CA SER A 4 -16.99 79.39 11.59
C SER A 4 -17.34 78.49 12.76
N LEU A 5 -17.91 77.32 12.52
CA LEU A 5 -17.76 76.19 13.42
C LEU A 5 -17.48 74.95 12.60
N SER A 6 -16.20 74.59 12.62
CA SER A 6 -15.72 73.23 12.43
C SER A 6 -16.57 72.29 13.27
N SER A 7 -17.11 71.26 12.65
CA SER A 7 -17.25 69.99 13.32
C SER A 7 -17.11 68.90 12.26
N GLU A 8 -15.86 68.47 12.08
CA GLU A 8 -15.62 67.04 11.99
C GLU A 8 -16.51 66.34 13.01
N LEU A 9 -17.21 65.28 12.58
CA LEU A 9 -17.44 64.07 13.36
C LEU A 9 -18.27 63.09 12.52
N HIS A 10 -17.56 62.06 12.05
CA HIS A 10 -17.93 60.66 12.22
C HIS A 10 -18.94 60.02 11.23
N HIS A 11 -18.40 59.45 10.15
CA HIS A 11 -18.89 58.20 9.56
C HIS A 11 -17.68 57.25 9.45
N PRO A 12 -17.80 55.92 9.59
CA PRO A 12 -18.81 55.09 10.25
C PRO A 12 -18.24 54.27 11.43
N ASP A 13 -19.14 53.76 12.27
CA ASP A 13 -18.93 52.58 13.11
C ASP A 13 -18.16 51.49 12.33
N ARG A 14 -16.90 51.25 12.72
CA ARG A 14 -16.07 50.22 12.09
C ARG A 14 -15.53 49.17 13.03
N PHE A 15 -15.87 49.20 14.32
CA PHE A 15 -15.31 48.25 15.28
C PHE A 15 -16.30 47.87 16.38
N SER A 16 -17.21 46.95 16.06
CA SER A 16 -17.67 45.95 17.04
C SER A 16 -18.25 44.71 16.36
N HIS A 17 -17.41 44.06 15.55
CA HIS A 17 -17.54 42.62 15.34
C HIS A 17 -17.07 41.91 16.62
N ALA A 18 -17.91 41.95 17.67
CA ALA A 18 -17.81 41.01 18.78
C ALA A 18 -18.65 39.77 18.43
N GLU A 19 -18.29 39.12 17.32
CA GLU A 19 -18.60 37.71 17.10
C GLU A 19 -17.85 36.93 18.20
N ARG A 20 -18.47 36.81 19.38
CA ARG A 20 -18.08 35.80 20.37
C ARG A 20 -18.42 34.45 19.77
N GLY A 21 -17.53 33.94 18.90
CA GLY A 21 -17.53 32.55 18.51
C GLY A 21 -17.45 31.67 19.77
N PRO A 22 -18.13 30.51 19.80
CA PRO A 22 -18.23 29.72 21.01
C PRO A 22 -16.83 29.29 21.47
N ALA A 23 -16.42 29.82 22.62
CA ALA A 23 -15.27 29.34 23.36
C ALA A 23 -15.57 27.89 23.81
N GLY A 24 -14.86 26.92 23.22
CA GLY A 24 -14.85 25.54 23.72
C GLY A 24 -15.36 24.45 22.77
N ALA A 25 -15.37 24.65 21.45
CA ALA A 25 -15.47 23.49 20.56
C ALA A 25 -14.14 22.69 20.63
N PRO A 26 -14.13 21.41 21.03
CA PRO A 26 -12.93 20.60 20.93
C PRO A 26 -12.55 20.55 19.45
N LEU A 27 -11.32 20.94 19.13
CA LEU A 27 -10.75 20.69 17.81
C LEU A 27 -10.96 19.20 17.50
N PRO A 28 -11.50 18.83 16.33
CA PRO A 28 -11.70 17.42 16.00
C PRO A 28 -10.37 16.73 16.14
N ASP A 29 -10.35 15.65 16.92
CA ASP A 29 -9.16 14.86 17.16
C ASP A 29 -8.55 14.48 15.79
N ARG A 30 -7.45 15.15 15.45
CA ARG A 30 -6.69 14.93 14.22
C ARG A 30 -5.79 13.71 14.35
N THR A 31 -6.02 12.83 15.34
CA THR A 31 -5.50 11.48 15.28
C THR A 31 -6.01 10.85 13.99
N ARG A 32 -5.17 10.99 12.96
CA ARG A 32 -5.29 10.34 11.67
C ARG A 32 -5.57 8.89 12.00
N ARG A 33 -6.83 8.48 11.88
CA ARG A 33 -7.24 7.10 12.12
C ARG A 33 -6.48 6.30 11.07
N VAL A 34 -5.32 5.77 11.46
CA VAL A 34 -4.51 4.93 10.59
C VAL A 34 -5.40 3.74 10.33
N ARG A 35 -6.02 3.68 9.14
CA ARG A 35 -6.77 2.50 8.76
C ARG A 35 -5.80 1.32 8.89
N PRO A 36 -6.24 0.20 9.48
CA PRO A 36 -5.45 -1.01 9.46
C PRO A 36 -4.96 -1.23 8.02
N PRO A 37 -3.69 -1.59 7.82
CA PRO A 37 -3.21 -1.96 6.49
C PRO A 37 -4.21 -2.95 5.90
N SER A 38 -4.59 -2.73 4.64
CA SER A 38 -5.50 -3.66 3.97
C SER A 38 -4.92 -5.07 4.09
N ARG A 39 -5.76 -6.11 4.17
CA ARG A 39 -5.29 -7.50 4.25
C ARG A 39 -4.34 -7.87 3.10
N ALA A 40 -4.49 -7.22 1.94
CA ALA A 40 -3.55 -7.32 0.83
C ALA A 40 -2.17 -6.71 1.16
N ALA A 41 -2.13 -5.55 1.81
CA ALA A 41 -0.88 -4.93 2.28
C ALA A 41 -0.18 -5.80 3.33
N ASP A 42 -0.92 -6.45 4.24
CA ASP A 42 -0.33 -7.42 5.17
C ASP A 42 0.29 -8.60 4.43
N VAL A 43 -0.40 -9.13 3.42
CA VAL A 43 0.13 -10.19 2.54
C VAL A 43 1.43 -9.77 1.86
N LEU A 44 1.44 -8.60 1.25
CA LEU A 44 2.55 -8.12 0.44
C LEU A 44 3.74 -7.61 1.27
N GLY A 45 3.50 -7.01 2.43
CA GLY A 45 4.54 -6.45 3.30
C GLY A 45 5.39 -7.51 4.01
N ARG A 46 4.96 -8.76 3.95
CA ARG A 46 5.68 -9.92 4.50
C ARG A 46 6.88 -10.27 3.61
N LYS A 47 8.08 -10.38 4.20
CA LYS A 47 9.32 -10.83 3.52
C LYS A 47 9.06 -12.08 2.67
N TRP A 48 9.60 -12.14 1.46
CA TRP A 48 9.42 -13.21 0.46
C TRP A 48 8.03 -13.35 -0.17
N SER A 49 6.97 -12.68 0.32
CA SER A 49 5.64 -12.79 -0.30
C SER A 49 5.64 -12.25 -1.72
N ILE A 50 6.14 -11.03 -1.93
CA ILE A 50 6.18 -10.40 -3.26
C ILE A 50 6.97 -11.26 -4.28
N PRO A 51 8.20 -11.74 -3.98
CA PRO A 51 8.92 -12.63 -4.88
C PRO A 51 8.17 -13.93 -5.19
N ILE A 52 7.61 -14.61 -4.18
CA ILE A 52 6.89 -15.88 -4.39
C ILE A 52 5.64 -15.66 -5.26
N ILE A 53 4.82 -14.66 -4.93
CA ILE A 53 3.58 -14.38 -5.67
C ILE A 53 3.94 -13.93 -7.09
N SER A 54 5.00 -13.14 -7.25
CA SER A 54 5.52 -12.73 -8.56
C SER A 54 5.92 -13.91 -9.44
N GLU A 55 6.60 -14.91 -8.88
CA GLU A 55 6.98 -16.11 -9.62
C GLU A 55 5.77 -16.94 -10.03
N LEU A 56 4.82 -17.13 -9.11
CA LEU A 56 3.60 -17.89 -9.37
C LEU A 56 2.61 -17.17 -10.29
N ALA A 57 2.75 -15.85 -10.47
CA ALA A 57 1.95 -15.08 -11.43
C ALA A 57 2.29 -15.39 -12.90
N SER A 58 3.41 -16.06 -13.16
CA SER A 58 3.78 -16.56 -14.50
C SER A 58 3.22 -17.95 -14.81
N GLY A 59 2.74 -18.68 -13.80
CA GLY A 59 2.18 -20.02 -13.94
C GLY A 59 2.44 -20.89 -12.71
N PRO A 60 1.85 -22.10 -12.66
CA PRO A 60 2.12 -23.06 -11.59
C PRO A 60 3.59 -23.48 -11.55
N LYS A 61 4.17 -23.61 -10.34
CA LYS A 61 5.58 -24.00 -10.14
C LYS A 61 5.75 -24.99 -9.00
N ARG A 62 6.69 -25.92 -9.14
CA ARG A 62 7.10 -26.84 -8.10
C ARG A 62 7.94 -26.13 -7.03
N PHE A 63 8.08 -26.79 -5.88
CA PHE A 63 8.91 -26.28 -4.79
C PHE A 63 10.36 -26.03 -5.23
N CYS A 64 10.97 -26.99 -5.94
CA CYS A 64 12.36 -26.89 -6.39
C CYS A 64 12.56 -25.77 -7.41
N GLU A 65 11.60 -25.53 -8.29
CA GLU A 65 11.64 -24.44 -9.27
C GLU A 65 11.59 -23.09 -8.55
N LEU A 66 10.66 -22.93 -7.60
CA LEU A 66 10.59 -21.72 -6.77
C LEU A 66 11.89 -21.50 -6.00
N GLN A 67 12.46 -22.54 -5.40
CA GLN A 67 13.72 -22.44 -4.66
C GLN A 67 14.89 -22.05 -5.56
N ALA A 68 14.94 -22.58 -6.79
CA ALA A 68 15.99 -22.27 -7.76
C ALA A 68 15.89 -20.83 -8.27
N THR A 69 14.69 -20.32 -8.53
CA THR A 69 14.49 -18.95 -9.01
C THR A 69 14.66 -17.91 -7.89
N LEU A 70 14.18 -18.21 -6.68
CA LEU A 70 14.23 -17.31 -5.53
C LEU A 70 15.59 -17.40 -4.80
N LYS A 71 16.66 -16.98 -5.48
CA LYS A 71 18.03 -17.01 -4.93
C LYS A 71 18.09 -16.34 -3.54
N GLY A 72 18.62 -17.07 -2.56
CA GLY A 72 18.79 -16.59 -1.18
C GLY A 72 17.65 -16.97 -0.22
N ILE A 73 16.57 -17.61 -0.67
CA ILE A 73 15.57 -18.17 0.25
C ILE A 73 16.02 -19.54 0.76
N SER A 74 15.97 -19.76 2.08
CA SER A 74 16.19 -21.11 2.61
C SER A 74 14.96 -21.98 2.37
N PRO A 75 15.11 -23.30 2.13
CA PRO A 75 13.97 -24.19 1.90
C PRO A 75 12.98 -24.19 3.08
N ARG A 76 13.47 -24.08 4.33
CA ARG A 76 12.62 -23.90 5.51
C ARG A 76 11.77 -22.63 5.43
N THR A 77 12.36 -21.51 5.00
CA THR A 77 11.64 -20.24 4.85
C THR A 77 10.62 -20.31 3.72
N LEU A 78 10.99 -20.86 2.57
CA LEU A 78 10.08 -21.04 1.45
C LEU A 78 8.87 -21.90 1.84
N SER A 79 9.13 -23.05 2.49
CA SER A 79 8.10 -23.96 2.96
C SER A 79 7.15 -23.29 3.96
N ALA A 80 7.69 -22.57 4.95
CA ALA A 80 6.89 -21.82 5.90
C ALA A 80 6.05 -20.72 5.23
N ARG A 81 6.60 -20.07 4.20
CA ARG A 81 5.93 -18.96 3.52
C ARG A 81 4.83 -19.44 2.58
N LEU A 82 5.05 -20.52 1.84
CA LEU A 82 4.03 -21.17 1.04
C LEU A 82 2.85 -21.63 1.90
N ARG A 83 3.11 -22.31 3.03
CA ARG A 83 2.05 -22.69 3.97
C ARG A 83 1.25 -21.48 4.48
N TRP A 84 1.93 -20.37 4.77
CA TRP A 84 1.22 -19.16 5.20
C TRP A 84 0.38 -18.55 4.08
N LEU A 85 0.92 -18.43 2.85
CA LEU A 85 0.16 -17.93 1.70
C LEU A 85 -1.03 -18.83 1.34
N GLN A 86 -0.92 -20.14 1.56
CA GLN A 86 -2.03 -21.09 1.44
C GLN A 86 -3.10 -20.82 2.50
N ARG A 87 -2.73 -20.59 3.76
CA ARG A 87 -3.68 -20.20 4.82
C ARG A 87 -4.37 -18.87 4.55
N GLU A 88 -3.67 -17.92 3.93
CA GLU A 88 -4.29 -16.67 3.49
C GLU A 88 -5.15 -16.84 2.22
N GLY A 89 -5.19 -18.03 1.63
CA GLY A 89 -5.95 -18.33 0.41
C GLY A 89 -5.39 -17.64 -0.83
N VAL A 90 -4.10 -17.26 -0.82
CA VAL A 90 -3.41 -16.58 -1.94
C VAL A 90 -2.76 -17.60 -2.88
N VAL A 91 -2.29 -18.71 -2.32
CA VAL A 91 -1.62 -19.80 -3.05
C VAL A 91 -2.41 -21.08 -2.85
N GLY A 92 -2.60 -21.84 -3.93
CA GLY A 92 -3.11 -23.21 -3.91
C GLY A 92 -1.99 -24.21 -4.20
N LYS A 93 -2.28 -25.50 -3.99
CA LYS A 93 -1.39 -26.61 -4.32
C LYS A 93 -2.22 -27.68 -5.01
N THR A 94 -1.85 -28.04 -6.24
CA THR A 94 -2.57 -29.03 -7.06
C THR A 94 -1.61 -30.12 -7.48
N ALA A 95 -2.06 -31.37 -7.41
CA ALA A 95 -1.39 -32.49 -8.05
C ALA A 95 -1.86 -32.54 -9.52
N PHE A 96 -0.96 -32.27 -10.46
CA PHE A 96 -1.25 -32.46 -11.88
C PHE A 96 -1.02 -33.95 -12.22
N SER A 97 -1.95 -34.58 -12.94
CA SER A 97 -1.92 -36.02 -13.23
C SER A 97 -1.51 -36.37 -14.66
N GLU A 98 -1.30 -35.40 -15.56
CA GLU A 98 -1.13 -35.69 -16.99
C GLU A 98 0.30 -36.14 -17.38
N THR A 99 1.33 -35.83 -16.59
CA THR A 99 2.74 -36.16 -16.94
C THR A 99 3.57 -36.70 -15.77
N GLY A 100 2.91 -37.04 -14.66
CA GLY A 100 3.53 -37.52 -13.43
C GLY A 100 2.98 -36.78 -12.22
N PHE A 101 2.72 -37.51 -11.13
CA PHE A 101 2.21 -36.97 -9.86
C PHE A 101 3.20 -35.96 -9.27
N HIS A 102 3.13 -34.72 -9.71
CA HIS A 102 3.97 -33.65 -9.20
C HIS A 102 3.08 -32.57 -8.63
N GLU A 103 3.25 -32.36 -7.32
CA GLU A 103 2.58 -31.28 -6.63
C GLU A 103 3.20 -29.94 -7.05
N ALA A 104 2.37 -29.06 -7.61
CA ALA A 104 2.75 -27.71 -7.98
C ALA A 104 1.91 -26.67 -7.23
N TYR A 105 2.54 -25.54 -6.94
CA TYR A 105 1.91 -24.38 -6.33
C TYR A 105 1.39 -23.45 -7.43
N HIS A 106 0.23 -22.85 -7.22
CA HIS A 106 -0.38 -21.89 -8.15
C HIS A 106 -1.00 -20.73 -7.38
N LEU A 107 -1.24 -19.60 -8.04
CA LEU A 107 -2.04 -18.52 -7.44
C LEU A 107 -3.53 -18.87 -7.53
N THR A 108 -4.24 -18.69 -6.43
CA THR A 108 -5.71 -18.71 -6.43
C THR A 108 -6.25 -17.45 -7.11
N GLU A 109 -7.57 -17.36 -7.31
CA GLU A 109 -8.23 -16.13 -7.78
C GLU A 109 -7.85 -14.90 -6.92
N LYS A 110 -7.82 -15.07 -5.59
CA LYS A 110 -7.38 -14.03 -4.66
C LYS A 110 -5.92 -13.63 -4.89
N GLY A 111 -5.03 -14.58 -5.15
CA GLY A 111 -3.64 -14.29 -5.49
C GLY A 111 -3.48 -13.59 -6.84
N LEU A 112 -4.26 -13.98 -7.84
CA LEU A 112 -4.27 -13.36 -9.17
C LEU A 112 -4.77 -11.91 -9.11
N ALA A 113 -5.70 -11.59 -8.21
CA ALA A 113 -6.15 -10.22 -7.97
C ALA A 113 -5.03 -9.26 -7.50
N LEU A 114 -3.89 -9.78 -7.02
CA LEU A 114 -2.73 -8.96 -6.62
C LEU A 114 -1.84 -8.57 -7.81
N ARG A 115 -2.04 -9.15 -9.01
CA ARG A 115 -1.20 -8.88 -10.19
C ARG A 115 -1.08 -7.39 -10.56
N PRO A 116 -2.15 -6.57 -10.52
CA PRO A 116 -2.03 -5.14 -10.80
C PRO A 116 -1.08 -4.42 -9.85
N VAL A 117 -1.10 -4.77 -8.55
CA VAL A 117 -0.23 -4.19 -7.53
C VAL A 117 1.22 -4.58 -7.78
N LEU A 118 1.48 -5.86 -8.09
CA LEU A 118 2.83 -6.32 -8.43
C LEU A 118 3.40 -5.64 -9.69
N ARG A 119 2.55 -5.39 -10.69
CA ARG A 119 2.96 -4.61 -11.89
C ARG A 119 3.31 -3.17 -11.53
N ALA A 120 2.52 -2.52 -10.69
CA ALA A 120 2.80 -1.16 -10.23
C ALA A 120 4.13 -1.09 -9.48
N LEU A 121 4.41 -2.04 -8.57
CA LEU A 121 5.69 -2.12 -7.86
C LEU A 121 6.88 -2.25 -8.82
N ARG A 122 6.80 -3.15 -9.81
CA ARG A 122 7.86 -3.31 -10.82
C ARG A 122 8.10 -2.04 -11.65
N ALA A 123 7.03 -1.31 -11.97
CA ALA A 123 7.14 -0.06 -12.72
C ALA A 123 7.86 1.02 -11.90
N VAL A 124 7.56 1.09 -10.60
CA VAL A 124 8.22 1.99 -9.65
C VAL A 124 9.70 1.62 -9.50
N ASP A 125 10.02 0.34 -9.29
CA ASP A 125 11.41 -0.14 -9.21
C ASP A 125 12.20 0.25 -10.46
N SER A 126 11.59 0.08 -11.65
CA SER A 126 12.20 0.46 -12.92
C SER A 126 12.42 1.97 -13.05
N ALA A 127 11.51 2.78 -12.52
CA ALA A 127 11.65 4.23 -12.50
C ALA A 127 12.78 4.69 -11.57
N TRP A 128 12.90 4.08 -10.38
CA TRP A 128 13.97 4.38 -9.44
C TRP A 128 15.33 3.95 -9.98
N ALA A 129 15.43 2.74 -10.53
CA ALA A 129 16.66 2.25 -11.16
C ALA A 129 17.14 3.15 -12.31
N ARG A 130 16.22 3.74 -13.09
CA ARG A 130 16.59 4.72 -14.13
C ARG A 130 17.12 6.03 -13.55
N ARG A 131 16.57 6.48 -12.42
CA ARG A 131 16.98 7.72 -11.76
C ARG A 131 18.34 7.60 -11.08
N GLU A 132 18.65 6.45 -10.50
CA GLU A 132 19.93 6.16 -9.85
C GLU A 132 21.08 5.92 -10.86
N ARG A 133 20.75 5.52 -12.10
CA ARG A 133 21.72 5.32 -13.19
C ARG A 133 22.15 6.60 -13.92
N ARG A 134 21.81 7.79 -13.41
CA ARG A 134 22.36 9.04 -13.92
C ARG A 134 23.64 9.34 -13.13
N PRO A 135 24.84 9.07 -13.65
CA PRO A 135 26.05 9.61 -13.02
C PRO A 135 26.04 11.13 -13.25
N VAL A 136 26.53 11.85 -12.23
CA VAL A 136 26.90 13.26 -12.34
C VAL A 136 28.07 13.39 -13.29
#